data_AF-I5BT59-F1
#
_entry.id   AF-I5BT59-F1
#
_cell.length_a   1.000
_cell.length_b   1.000
_cell.length_c   1.000
_cell.angle_alpha   90.00
_cell.angle_beta   90.00
_cell.angle_gamma   90.00
#
_symmetry.space_group_name_H-M   'P 1'
#
loop_
_entity.id
_entity.type
_entity.pdbx_description
1 polymer ?
#
loop_
_entity_poly.entity_id
_entity_poly.type
_entity_poly.pdbx_seq_one_letter_code
_entity_poly.pdbx_strand_id
1 'polypeptide(L)' 'MVGFAGLGAVYGQDAAWSGLSDLRFAYGTGLRFRLSQKEKLNLRLDVAHAPGDGFQFYLTFGEAF' A
#
# COMPACT_ATOMS: atom_id res chain seq x y z
N MET A 1 -12.30 8.80 -1.99
CA MET A 1 -11.83 7.94 -0.87
C MET A 1 -11.92 6.50 -1.33
N VAL A 2 -10.93 5.68 -0.99
CA VAL A 2 -10.89 4.25 -1.34
C VAL A 2 -10.41 3.44 -0.14
N GLY A 3 -10.97 2.25 0.06
CA GLY A 3 -10.43 1.26 0.97
C GLY A 3 -9.62 0.23 0.20
N PHE A 4 -8.56 -0.30 0.80
CA PHE A 4 -7.76 -1.37 0.22
C PHE A 4 -7.35 -2.38 1.29
N ALA A 5 -7.15 -3.62 0.86
CA ALA A 5 -6.60 -4.69 1.67
C ALA A 5 -5.74 -5.59 0.77
N GLY A 6 -4.73 -6.21 1.35
CA GLY A 6 -3.77 -7.04 0.66
C GLY A 6 -3.28 -8.18 1.52
N LEU A 7 -3.03 -9.32 0.87
CA LEU A 7 -2.41 -10.52 1.45
C LEU A 7 -1.19 -10.84 0.59
N GLY A 8 -0.05 -11.13 1.22
CA GLY A 8 1.17 -11.45 0.48
C GLY A 8 2.23 -12.14 1.34
N ALA A 9 3.06 -12.94 0.69
CA ALA A 9 4.23 -13.57 1.28
C ALA A 9 5.37 -13.50 0.26
N VAL A 10 6.59 -13.24 0.73
CA VAL A 10 7.80 -13.17 -0.10
C VAL A 10 8.71 -14.30 0.32
N TYR A 11 9.07 -15.17 -0.64
CA TYR A 11 9.98 -16.31 -0.42
C TYR A 11 11.30 -16.06 -1.15
N GLY A 12 12.42 -16.29 -0.47
CA GLY A 12 13.75 -16.34 -1.09
C GLY A 12 14.02 -17.70 -1.75
N GLN A 13 15.14 -17.83 -2.46
CA GLN A 13 15.51 -19.08 -3.16
C GLN A 13 15.58 -20.30 -2.23
N ASP A 14 15.98 -20.11 -0.97
CA ASP A 14 16.13 -21.19 0.02
C ASP A 14 14.95 -21.27 1.01
N ALA A 15 13.92 -20.43 0.86
CA ALA A 15 12.79 -20.41 1.77
C ALA A 15 11.74 -21.43 1.34
N ALA A 16 11.59 -22.50 2.11
CA ALA A 16 10.49 -23.44 1.94
C ALA A 16 9.16 -22.80 2.36
N TRP A 17 8.11 -22.98 1.56
CA TRP A 17 6.77 -22.52 1.90
C TRP A 17 6.27 -23.27 3.15
N SER A 18 5.93 -22.54 4.23
CA SER A 18 5.44 -23.16 5.48
C SER A 18 3.91 -23.13 5.64
N GLY A 19 3.18 -22.59 4.65
CA GLY A 19 1.73 -22.55 4.64
C GLY A 19 1.16 -21.14 4.80
N LEU A 20 -0.02 -21.04 5.42
CA LEU A 20 -0.74 -19.76 5.62
C LEU A 20 -0.14 -18.90 6.74
N SER A 21 0.74 -19.45 7.58
CA SER A 21 1.44 -18.72 8.65
C SER A 21 2.37 -17.62 8.13
N ASP A 22 2.89 -17.79 6.91
CA ASP A 22 3.79 -16.81 6.29
C ASP A 22 3.05 -15.67 5.58
N LEU A 23 1.72 -15.78 5.49
CA LEU A 23 0.88 -14.82 4.79
C LEU A 23 0.75 -13.53 5.63
N ARG A 24 1.30 -12.43 5.12
CA ARG A 24 1.14 -11.11 5.73
C ARG A 24 -0.12 -10.46 5.20
N PHE A 25 -0.96 -9.98 6.11
CA PHE A 25 -2.15 -9.19 5.80
C PHE A 25 -1.91 -7.71 6.10
N ALA A 26 -2.41 -6.83 5.25
CA ALA A 26 -2.46 -5.40 5.49
C ALA A 26 -3.76 -4.81 4.97
N TYR A 27 -4.25 -3.74 5.60
CA TYR A 27 -5.41 -3.00 5.15
C TYR A 27 -5.21 -1.50 5.37
N GLY A 28 -5.96 -0.69 4.65
CA GLY A 28 -5.83 0.74 4.73
C GLY A 28 -6.89 1.50 3.95
N THR A 29 -6.80 2.82 4.04
CA THR A 29 -7.63 3.73 3.26
C THR A 29 -6.80 4.83 2.64
N GLY A 30 -7.30 5.36 1.53
CA GLY A 30 -6.61 6.31 0.69
C GLY A 30 -7.50 7.44 0.21
N LEU A 31 -6.93 8.64 0.18
CA LEU A 31 -7.44 9.80 -0.52
C LEU A 31 -6.58 10.05 -1.75
N ARG A 32 -7.24 10.29 -2.88
CA ARG A 32 -6.58 10.54 -4.17
C ARG A 32 -7.15 11.83 -4.73
N PHE A 33 -6.29 12.82 -4.92
CA PHE A 33 -6.63 14.11 -5.47
C PHE A 33 -5.82 14.34 -6.75
N ARG A 34 -6.46 14.94 -7.75
CA ARG A 34 -5.76 15.46 -8.93
C ARG A 34 -5.63 16.96 -8.74
N LEU A 35 -4.41 17.43 -8.47
CA LEU A 35 -4.15 18.83 -8.18
C LEU A 35 -4.18 19.67 -9.45
N SER A 36 -3.64 19.15 -10.54
CA SER A 36 -3.64 19.81 -11.84
C SER A 36 -3.78 18.79 -12.95
N GLN A 37 -4.78 18.94 -13.79
CA GLN A 37 -4.96 18.09 -14.96
C GLN A 37 -4.00 18.47 -16.09
N LYS A 38 -3.62 19.75 -16.17
CA LYS A 38 -2.67 20.27 -17.17
C LYS A 38 -1.26 19.78 -16.91
N GLU A 39 -0.82 19.84 -15.65
CA GLU A 39 0.49 19.33 -15.22
C GLU A 39 0.42 17.85 -14.81
N LYS A 40 -0.72 17.19 -15.00
CA LYS A 40 -0.97 15.78 -14.64
C LYS A 40 -0.50 15.43 -13.21
N LEU A 41 -0.59 16.39 -12.29
CA LEU A 41 -0.15 16.25 -10.90
C LEU A 41 -1.22 15.55 -10.08
N ASN A 42 -0.86 14.42 -9.50
CA ASN A 42 -1.74 13.63 -8.63
C ASN A 42 -1.11 13.52 -7.23
N LEU A 43 -1.95 13.73 -6.23
CA LEU A 43 -1.63 13.58 -4.81
C LEU A 43 -2.34 12.35 -4.25
N ARG A 44 -1.61 11.53 -3.50
CA ARG A 44 -2.17 10.41 -2.74
C ARG A 44 -1.76 10.50 -1.28
N LEU A 45 -2.74 10.30 -0.41
CA LEU A 45 -2.59 10.23 1.04
C LEU A 45 -3.21 8.91 1.47
N ASP A 46 -2.38 7.96 1.89
CA ASP A 46 -2.83 6.64 2.31
C ASP A 46 -2.41 6.39 3.77
N VAL A 47 -3.29 5.73 4.54
CA VAL A 47 -2.99 5.21 5.87
C VAL A 47 -3.25 3.71 5.89
N ALA A 48 -2.29 2.93 6.36
CA ALA A 48 -2.36 1.48 6.38
C ALA A 48 -1.95 0.91 7.74
N HIS A 49 -2.40 -0.31 8.02
CA HIS A 49 -2.05 -1.08 9.20
C HIS A 49 -1.95 -2.56 8.83
N ALA A 50 -1.04 -3.25 9.51
CA ALA A 50 -0.83 -4.69 9.42
C ALA A 50 -0.62 -5.26 10.82
N PRO A 51 -1.03 -6.51 11.09
CA PRO A 51 -0.77 -7.14 12.39
C PRO A 51 0.72 -7.14 12.73
N GLY A 52 1.07 -6.61 13.90
CA GLY A 52 2.46 -6.49 14.36
C GLY A 52 3.15 -5.18 13.99
N ASP A 53 2.55 -4.34 13.15
CA ASP A 53 3.08 -3.03 12.77
C ASP A 53 2.22 -1.89 13.34
N GLY A 54 2.80 -0.69 13.47
CA GLY A 54 2.04 0.54 13.75
C GLY A 54 1.19 1.01 12.56
N PHE A 55 0.51 2.14 12.72
CA PHE A 55 -0.09 2.83 11.57
C PHE A 55 1.02 3.42 10.70
N GLN A 56 0.93 3.14 9.40
CA GLN A 56 1.84 3.65 8.39
C GLN A 56 1.14 4.71 7.54
N PHE A 57 1.80 5.84 7.35
CA PHE A 57 1.29 6.97 6.58
C PHE A 57 2.12 7.15 5.31
N TYR A 58 1.44 7.20 4.18
CA TYR A 58 2.05 7.36 2.86
C TYR A 58 1.55 8.63 2.21
N LEU A 59 2.48 9.46 1.75
CA LEU A 59 2.22 10.64 0.96
C LEU A 59 2.95 10.49 -0.37
N THR A 60 2.21 10.54 -1.48
CA THR A 60 2.78 10.41 -2.82
C THR A 60 2.39 11.60 -3.68
N PHE A 61 3.39 12.29 -4.20
CA PHE A 61 3.25 13.27 -5.26
C PHE A 61 3.74 12.62 -6.55
N GLY A 62 2.86 12.49 -7.55
CA GLY A 62 3.20 11.92 -8.84
C GLY A 62 2.78 12.84 -9.97
N GLU A 63 3.75 13.33 -10.73
CA GLU A 63 3.53 13.86 -12.08
C GLU A 63 3.38 12.66 -13.01
N ALA A 64 2.19 12.46 -13.60
CA ALA A 64 2.01 11.39 -14.57
C ALA A 64 2.59 11.87 -15.92
N PHE A 65 3.62 11.19 -16.44
CA PHE A 65 4.21 11.47 -17.76
C PHE A 65 3.23 11.16 -18.89
#